data_AF-R7JEF1-F1
#
_entry.id   AF-R7JEF1-F1
#
_cell.length_a   1.000
_cell.length_b   1.000
_cell.length_c   1.000
_cell.angle_alpha   90.00
_cell.angle_beta   90.00
_cell.angle_gamma   90.00
#
_symmetry.space_group_name_H-M   'P 1'
#
loop_
_entity.id
_entity.type
_entity.pdbx_description
1 polymer ?
#
loop_
_entity_poly.entity_id
_entity_poly.type
_entity_poly.pdbx_seq_one_letter_code
_entity_poly.pdbx_strand_id
1 'polypeptide(L)'
;MGIEKLVKALPKLRDVGKKLSAEKIDLKTSVFKPAKAIKPIKFKTKPQTPQEQINMLADIQAKQTSGVFAEDFAGKKQKLIDELSKVCDKNVITRIEKADKPEQLAKILAEQEWIPIGKCTKYMIDGKFVKETNPNKIVKSLSLEMEQIQYRATNRRGSFILARERAMHTPSKNAKVIAIENILKEQYGCKFVSLKDNEELAQKVLKAYETAAKNGVKTPKNVVVSDCMFAEGENLFNGTILLNGSQTGSREGFFSTNSDFHVPLHEIMHGTHPKLASFSLKKIPARLKKVKEELSEYSKYAQTHETFTELNTKRLIDSLNKDEQALFDYLNIFA
;
A
#
# COMPACT_ATOMS: atom_id res chain seq x y z
N MET A 1 -37.57 14.01 10.30
CA MET A 1 -37.92 14.78 9.08
C MET A 1 -37.47 13.98 7.87
N GLY A 2 -38.41 13.54 7.04
CA GLY A 2 -38.22 12.49 6.04
C GLY A 2 -37.47 12.90 4.77
N ILE A 3 -36.88 11.89 4.14
CA ILE A 3 -36.07 11.87 2.90
C ILE A 3 -36.79 12.51 1.70
N GLU A 4 -38.11 12.70 1.78
CA GLU A 4 -38.94 13.24 0.70
C GLU A 4 -38.66 14.72 0.34
N LYS A 5 -38.00 15.50 1.21
CA LYS A 5 -37.65 16.90 0.91
C LYS A 5 -36.40 17.07 0.03
N LEU A 6 -35.58 16.03 -0.17
CA LEU A 6 -34.37 16.10 -1.00
C LEU A 6 -34.62 15.90 -2.50
N VAL A 7 -35.81 15.41 -2.90
CA VAL A 7 -36.13 15.11 -4.31
C VAL A 7 -36.58 16.36 -5.09
N LYS A 8 -36.89 17.48 -4.42
CA LYS A 8 -37.37 18.71 -5.06
C LYS A 8 -36.29 19.73 -5.45
N ALA A 9 -35.01 19.47 -5.15
CA ALA A 9 -33.91 20.42 -5.39
C ALA A 9 -32.98 20.05 -6.56
N LEU A 10 -33.32 19.05 -7.37
CA LEU A 10 -32.52 18.68 -8.55
C LEU A 10 -33.08 19.33 -9.82
N PRO A 11 -32.24 20.00 -10.65
CA PRO A 11 -32.69 20.57 -11.92
C PRO A 11 -33.17 19.46 -12.86
N LYS A 12 -34.39 19.61 -13.40
CA LYS A 12 -34.88 18.77 -14.50
C LYS A 12 -34.15 19.19 -15.77
N LEU A 13 -33.15 18.41 -16.20
CA LEU A 13 -32.56 18.55 -17.52
C LEU A 13 -33.58 18.08 -18.57
N ARG A 14 -34.23 19.08 -19.20
CA ARG A 14 -34.97 18.91 -20.46
C ARG A 14 -33.98 18.76 -21.62
N ASP A 15 -34.44 18.04 -22.62
CA ASP A 15 -33.85 17.89 -23.94
C ASP A 15 -33.28 19.19 -24.52
N VAL A 16 -31.98 19.16 -24.81
CA VAL A 16 -31.28 19.98 -25.79
C VAL A 16 -30.22 19.02 -26.35
N GLY A 17 -30.12 18.65 -27.61
CA GLY A 17 -30.61 19.18 -28.86
C GLY A 17 -29.68 18.60 -29.92
N LYS A 18 -30.25 18.02 -30.98
CA LYS A 18 -29.53 17.57 -32.17
C LYS A 18 -28.74 18.71 -32.81
N LYS A 19 -27.68 18.31 -33.54
CA LYS A 19 -26.87 19.04 -34.52
C LYS A 19 -25.76 19.93 -33.95
N LEU A 20 -24.52 19.46 -34.10
CA LEU A 20 -23.50 20.19 -34.84
C LEU A 20 -22.63 19.17 -35.60
N SER A 21 -22.65 19.34 -36.90
CA SER A 21 -21.99 18.56 -37.94
C SER A 21 -20.52 18.94 -38.08
N ALA A 22 -19.72 17.94 -38.42
CA ALA A 22 -18.56 18.01 -39.31
C ALA A 22 -17.54 19.14 -39.11
N GLU A 23 -16.41 18.77 -38.52
CA GLU A 23 -15.09 19.10 -39.09
C GLU A 23 -14.12 17.96 -38.71
N LYS A 24 -13.72 17.18 -39.72
CA LYS A 24 -12.64 16.19 -39.58
C LYS A 24 -11.33 16.95 -39.60
N ILE A 25 -10.65 17.04 -38.47
CA ILE A 25 -9.24 17.44 -38.44
C ILE A 25 -8.41 16.20 -38.77
N ASP A 26 -7.84 16.20 -39.98
CA ASP A 26 -6.89 15.20 -40.46
C ASP A 26 -5.48 15.57 -39.97
N LEU A 27 -5.05 14.96 -38.85
CA LEU A 27 -3.68 15.07 -38.34
C LEU A 27 -2.91 13.80 -38.70
N LYS A 28 -2.57 13.67 -39.99
CA LYS A 28 -1.51 12.76 -40.45
C LYS A 28 -0.17 13.48 -40.44
N THR A 29 0.57 13.35 -39.33
CA THR A 29 2.04 13.35 -39.31
C THR A 29 2.52 12.80 -37.95
N SER A 30 2.39 11.48 -37.77
CA SER A 30 3.17 10.77 -36.74
C SER A 30 4.53 10.42 -37.34
N VAL A 31 5.61 10.99 -36.77
CA VAL A 31 7.00 10.71 -37.15
C VAL A 31 7.55 9.48 -36.39
N PHE A 32 6.73 8.76 -35.63
CA PHE A 32 7.15 7.53 -34.96
C PHE A 32 6.54 6.31 -35.65
N LYS A 33 7.42 5.50 -36.29
CA LYS A 33 7.07 4.15 -36.71
C LYS A 33 6.55 3.38 -35.49
N PRO A 34 5.30 2.88 -35.48
CA PRO A 34 4.84 2.04 -34.39
C PRO A 34 5.66 0.74 -34.41
N ALA A 35 6.31 0.42 -33.29
CA ALA A 35 6.93 -0.87 -33.10
C ALA A 35 5.88 -1.96 -33.34
N LYS A 36 6.24 -3.01 -34.10
CA LYS A 36 5.37 -4.16 -34.37
C LYS A 36 4.80 -4.66 -33.04
N ALA A 37 3.48 -4.75 -32.96
CA ALA A 37 2.78 -5.31 -31.81
C ALA A 37 3.31 -6.73 -31.55
N ILE A 38 4.08 -6.89 -30.47
CA ILE A 38 4.47 -8.20 -29.97
C ILE A 38 3.18 -8.87 -29.52
N LYS A 39 2.79 -9.97 -30.18
CA LYS A 39 1.63 -10.77 -29.77
C LYS A 39 1.82 -11.13 -28.30
N PRO A 40 0.83 -10.88 -27.42
CA PRO A 40 0.95 -11.27 -26.03
C PRO A 40 1.07 -12.79 -25.98
N ILE A 41 2.21 -13.28 -25.49
CA ILE A 41 2.40 -14.68 -25.17
C ILE A 41 1.40 -14.98 -24.05
N LYS A 42 0.29 -15.64 -24.40
CA LYS A 42 -0.66 -16.16 -23.41
C LYS A 42 -0.02 -17.37 -22.75
N PHE A 43 0.71 -17.13 -21.65
CA PHE A 43 1.01 -18.20 -20.71
C PHE A 43 -0.32 -18.72 -20.17
N LYS A 44 -0.70 -19.94 -20.56
CA LYS A 44 -1.78 -20.69 -19.91
C LYS A 44 -1.24 -21.18 -18.56
N THR A 45 -1.10 -20.27 -17.60
CA THR A 45 -0.91 -20.67 -16.20
C THR A 45 -2.26 -21.17 -15.70
N LYS A 46 -2.26 -22.38 -15.12
CA LYS A 46 -3.43 -22.88 -14.37
C LYS A 46 -3.78 -21.82 -13.30
N PRO A 47 -5.05 -21.44 -13.11
CA PRO A 47 -5.42 -20.55 -12.03
C PRO A 47 -4.93 -21.14 -10.71
N GLN A 48 -4.04 -20.44 -10.02
CA GLN A 48 -3.58 -20.82 -8.69
C GLN A 48 -4.69 -20.50 -7.68
N THR A 49 -4.90 -21.40 -6.73
CA THR A 49 -5.73 -21.12 -5.56
C THR A 49 -5.12 -19.98 -4.74
N PRO A 50 -5.91 -19.26 -3.93
CA PRO A 50 -5.38 -18.22 -3.04
C PRO A 50 -4.25 -18.73 -2.12
N GLN A 51 -4.35 -19.96 -1.63
CA GLN A 51 -3.32 -20.54 -0.76
C GLN A 51 -2.01 -20.82 -1.51
N GLU A 52 -2.08 -21.28 -2.76
CA GLU A 52 -0.89 -21.46 -3.59
C GLU A 52 -0.19 -20.12 -3.88
N GLN A 53 -0.96 -19.05 -4.11
CA GLN A 53 -0.40 -17.71 -4.31
C GLN A 53 0.30 -17.18 -3.06
N ILE A 54 -0.32 -17.34 -1.87
CA ILE A 54 0.32 -16.99 -0.59
C ILE A 54 1.63 -17.74 -0.41
N ASN A 55 1.62 -19.06 -0.64
CA ASN A 55 2.79 -19.90 -0.42
C ASN A 55 3.94 -19.46 -1.33
N MET A 56 3.62 -19.16 -2.60
CA MET A 56 4.56 -18.61 -3.56
C MET A 56 5.13 -17.26 -3.09
N LEU A 57 4.31 -16.33 -2.60
CA LEU A 57 4.78 -15.06 -2.06
C LEU A 57 5.69 -15.25 -0.85
N ALA A 58 5.31 -16.14 0.07
CA ALA A 58 6.13 -16.46 1.23
C ALA A 58 7.46 -17.11 0.83
N ASP A 59 7.48 -17.97 -0.18
CA ASP A 59 8.72 -18.56 -0.72
C ASP A 59 9.63 -17.52 -1.37
N ILE A 60 9.06 -16.58 -2.14
CA ILE A 60 9.82 -15.50 -2.77
C ILE A 60 10.46 -14.62 -1.71
N GLN A 61 9.67 -14.15 -0.73
CA GLN A 61 10.18 -13.33 0.37
C GLN A 61 11.25 -14.08 1.15
N ALA A 62 11.00 -15.33 1.54
CA ALA A 62 11.96 -16.12 2.30
C ALA A 62 13.32 -16.27 1.60
N LYS A 63 13.33 -16.48 0.27
CA LYS A 63 14.56 -16.55 -0.53
C LYS A 63 15.31 -15.23 -0.58
N GLN A 64 14.60 -14.11 -0.61
CA GLN A 64 15.22 -12.78 -0.68
C GLN A 64 15.75 -12.33 0.69
N THR A 65 15.08 -12.71 1.77
CA THR A 65 15.40 -12.23 3.11
C THR A 65 16.26 -13.18 3.93
N SER A 66 16.53 -14.40 3.45
CA SER A 66 17.33 -15.39 4.22
C SER A 66 18.72 -14.85 4.59
N GLY A 67 19.36 -14.11 3.69
CA GLY A 67 20.67 -13.49 3.93
C GLY A 67 20.70 -12.52 5.11
N VAL A 68 19.57 -11.88 5.44
CA VAL A 68 19.44 -10.94 6.57
C VAL A 68 19.74 -11.64 7.90
N PHE A 69 19.48 -12.94 8.00
CA PHE A 69 19.67 -13.74 9.22
C PHE A 69 20.99 -14.52 9.25
N ALA A 70 21.80 -14.49 8.19
CA ALA A 70 23.00 -15.31 8.10
C ALA A 70 24.07 -14.90 9.13
N GLU A 71 24.34 -13.60 9.22
CA GLU A 71 25.27 -13.08 10.23
C GLU A 71 24.61 -13.04 11.61
N ASP A 72 25.31 -13.53 12.64
CA ASP A 72 24.80 -13.63 14.02
C ASP A 72 23.43 -14.31 14.08
N PHE A 73 23.29 -15.46 13.40
CA PHE A 73 22.04 -16.20 13.33
C PHE A 73 21.46 -16.51 14.72
N ALA A 74 22.30 -16.98 15.65
CA ALA A 74 21.87 -17.31 17.01
C ALA A 74 21.38 -16.08 17.78
N GLY A 75 22.12 -14.96 17.75
CA GLY A 75 21.74 -13.73 18.42
C GLY A 75 20.47 -13.11 17.84
N LYS A 76 20.35 -13.04 16.51
CA LYS A 76 19.14 -12.56 15.82
C LYS A 76 17.94 -13.47 16.10
N LYS A 77 18.12 -14.79 16.09
CA LYS A 77 17.06 -15.75 16.43
C LYS A 77 16.55 -15.52 17.86
N GLN A 78 17.44 -15.30 18.83
CA GLN A 78 17.02 -15.03 20.21
C GLN A 78 16.24 -13.71 20.32
N LYS A 79 16.73 -12.62 19.73
CA LYS A 79 16.00 -11.33 19.69
C LYS A 79 14.60 -11.47 19.07
N LEU A 80 14.49 -12.26 18.01
CA LEU A 80 13.20 -12.55 17.38
C LEU A 80 12.28 -13.33 18.31
N ILE A 81 12.76 -14.34 19.04
CA ILE A 81 11.96 -15.07 20.03
C ILE A 81 11.45 -14.09 21.11
N ASP A 82 12.33 -13.24 21.63
CA ASP A 82 12.00 -12.31 22.72
C ASP A 82 10.91 -11.31 22.31
N GLU A 83 11.01 -10.70 21.12
CA GLU A 83 10.00 -9.75 20.64
C GLU A 83 8.74 -10.42 20.09
N LEU A 84 8.87 -11.51 19.33
CA LEU A 84 7.73 -12.16 18.68
C LEU A 84 6.86 -12.93 19.67
N SER A 85 7.42 -13.41 20.80
CA SER A 85 6.64 -14.07 21.86
C SER A 85 5.53 -13.18 22.45
N LYS A 86 5.66 -11.85 22.30
CA LYS A 86 4.68 -10.85 22.76
C LYS A 86 3.47 -10.73 21.83
N VAL A 87 3.57 -11.19 20.58
CA VAL A 87 2.56 -10.94 19.53
C VAL A 87 2.16 -12.18 18.73
N CYS A 88 2.92 -13.27 18.82
CA CYS A 88 2.68 -14.52 18.10
C CYS A 88 2.20 -15.64 19.03
N ASP A 89 1.49 -16.60 18.44
CA ASP A 89 1.10 -17.82 19.12
C ASP A 89 2.32 -18.68 19.46
N LYS A 90 2.24 -19.45 20.56
CA LYS A 90 3.31 -20.38 21.02
C LYS A 90 3.82 -21.30 19.90
N ASN A 91 2.92 -21.78 19.03
CA ASN A 91 3.29 -22.65 17.92
C ASN A 91 4.27 -21.99 16.94
N VAL A 92 4.15 -20.68 16.70
CA VAL A 92 5.07 -19.94 15.83
C VAL A 92 6.44 -19.85 16.52
N ILE A 93 6.46 -19.54 17.81
CA ILE A 93 7.70 -19.44 18.59
C ILE A 93 8.43 -20.77 18.63
N THR A 94 7.74 -21.89 18.87
CA THR A 94 8.32 -23.23 18.83
C THR A 94 8.92 -23.58 17.47
N ARG A 95 8.32 -23.10 16.37
CA ARG A 95 8.91 -23.29 15.03
C ARG A 95 10.18 -22.48 14.85
N ILE A 96 10.20 -21.24 15.37
CA ILE A 96 11.39 -20.37 15.34
C ILE A 96 12.52 -20.99 16.16
N GLU A 97 12.24 -21.47 17.37
CA GLU A 97 13.22 -22.14 18.24
C GLU A 97 13.92 -23.31 17.52
N LYS A 98 13.12 -24.14 16.84
CA LYS A 98 13.56 -25.30 16.04
C LYS A 98 14.18 -24.94 14.69
N ALA A 99 14.21 -23.67 14.30
CA ALA A 99 14.86 -23.27 13.06
C ALA A 99 16.38 -23.33 13.26
N ASP A 100 17.04 -24.18 12.47
CA ASP A 100 18.48 -24.44 12.56
C ASP A 100 19.25 -23.70 11.46
N LYS A 101 18.55 -23.13 10.47
CA LYS A 101 19.16 -22.41 9.35
C LYS A 101 18.43 -21.09 9.03
N PRO A 102 19.14 -20.07 8.53
CA PRO A 102 18.56 -18.79 8.10
C PRO A 102 17.36 -18.92 7.15
N GLU A 103 17.39 -19.86 6.21
CA GLU A 103 16.32 -20.06 5.24
C GLU A 103 15.04 -20.59 5.90
N GLN A 104 15.18 -21.48 6.89
CA GLN A 104 14.05 -21.99 7.65
C GLN A 104 13.40 -20.87 8.47
N LEU A 105 14.23 -20.05 9.13
CA LEU A 105 13.75 -18.90 9.88
C LEU A 105 13.03 -17.89 8.97
N ALA A 106 13.64 -17.52 7.84
CA ALA A 106 13.04 -16.62 6.87
C ALA A 106 11.69 -17.15 6.34
N LYS A 107 11.60 -18.47 6.09
CA LYS A 107 10.36 -19.11 5.66
C LYS A 107 9.26 -19.04 6.71
N ILE A 108 9.57 -19.30 7.98
CA ILE A 108 8.61 -19.20 9.08
C ILE A 108 8.09 -17.77 9.22
N LEU A 109 8.99 -16.78 9.14
CA LEU A 109 8.62 -15.37 9.26
C LEU A 109 7.74 -14.89 8.08
N ALA A 110 8.09 -15.27 6.86
CA ALA A 110 7.31 -14.94 5.66
C ALA A 110 5.92 -15.59 5.69
N GLU A 111 5.82 -16.85 6.11
CA GLU A 111 4.53 -17.51 6.29
C GLU A 111 3.64 -16.80 7.32
N GLN A 112 4.22 -16.43 8.46
CA GLN A 112 3.49 -15.72 9.52
C GLN A 112 2.97 -14.37 9.03
N GLU A 113 3.70 -13.70 8.13
CA GLU A 113 3.28 -12.46 7.50
C GLU A 113 2.09 -12.65 6.53
N TRP A 114 2.14 -13.64 5.64
CA TRP A 114 1.19 -13.76 4.52
C TRP A 114 -0.01 -14.67 4.75
N ILE A 115 0.12 -15.71 5.59
CA ILE A 115 -0.97 -16.68 5.82
C ILE A 115 -2.26 -16.01 6.32
N PRO A 116 -2.25 -15.06 7.27
CA PRO A 116 -3.46 -14.40 7.71
C PRO A 116 -4.21 -13.68 6.57
N ILE A 117 -3.47 -13.07 5.63
CA ILE A 117 -4.05 -12.35 4.50
C ILE A 117 -4.84 -13.30 3.63
N GLY A 118 -4.23 -14.39 3.15
CA GLY A 118 -4.96 -15.21 2.20
C GLY A 118 -5.93 -16.23 2.83
N LYS A 119 -5.90 -16.45 4.15
CA LYS A 119 -7.10 -16.98 4.86
C LYS A 119 -8.30 -16.05 4.67
N CYS A 120 -8.12 -14.73 4.79
CA CYS A 120 -9.18 -13.76 4.52
C CYS A 120 -9.60 -13.79 3.05
N THR A 121 -8.64 -13.85 2.11
CA THR A 121 -8.94 -13.95 0.67
C THR A 121 -9.73 -15.21 0.32
N LYS A 122 -9.35 -16.37 0.87
CA LYS A 122 -10.10 -17.61 0.70
C LYS A 122 -11.53 -17.47 1.23
N TYR A 123 -11.71 -16.88 2.40
CA TYR A 123 -13.03 -16.65 2.97
C TYR A 123 -13.89 -15.70 2.11
N MET A 124 -13.31 -14.64 1.52
CA MET A 124 -14.00 -13.77 0.56
C MET A 124 -14.52 -14.55 -0.66
N ILE A 125 -13.72 -15.47 -1.17
CA ILE A 125 -14.03 -16.27 -2.37
C ILE A 125 -15.08 -17.34 -2.04
N ASP A 126 -14.85 -18.13 -0.99
CA ASP A 126 -15.76 -19.20 -0.55
C ASP A 126 -17.13 -18.63 -0.17
N GLY A 127 -17.14 -17.47 0.50
CA GLY A 127 -18.33 -16.72 0.82
C GLY A 127 -19.00 -16.05 -0.39
N LYS A 128 -18.41 -16.11 -1.59
CA LYS A 128 -18.89 -15.44 -2.82
C LYS A 128 -19.07 -13.93 -2.63
N PHE A 129 -18.20 -13.27 -1.87
CA PHE A 129 -18.14 -11.81 -1.76
C PHE A 129 -17.50 -11.18 -3.00
N VAL A 130 -16.53 -11.89 -3.56
CA VAL A 130 -15.82 -11.54 -4.79
C VAL A 130 -15.87 -12.70 -5.78
N LYS A 131 -15.53 -12.46 -7.04
CA LYS A 131 -15.38 -13.55 -8.01
C LYS A 131 -14.06 -14.27 -7.80
N GLU A 132 -14.08 -15.60 -7.81
CA GLU A 132 -12.86 -16.42 -7.81
C GLU A 132 -11.94 -16.06 -8.99
N THR A 133 -12.51 -15.87 -10.18
CA THR A 133 -11.78 -15.51 -11.41
C THR A 133 -11.34 -14.05 -11.47
N ASN A 134 -11.88 -13.20 -10.58
CA ASN A 134 -11.48 -11.79 -10.46
C ASN A 134 -11.77 -11.31 -9.03
N PRO A 135 -10.82 -11.52 -8.08
CA PRO A 135 -11.00 -11.15 -6.68
C PRO A 135 -11.20 -9.64 -6.45
N ASN A 136 -10.89 -8.79 -7.43
CA ASN A 136 -11.14 -7.35 -7.37
C ASN A 136 -12.60 -6.98 -7.71
N LYS A 137 -13.42 -7.95 -8.16
CA LYS A 137 -14.82 -7.72 -8.50
C LYS A 137 -15.72 -8.15 -7.33
N ILE A 138 -16.21 -7.17 -6.58
CA ILE A 138 -17.29 -7.39 -5.60
C ILE A 138 -18.55 -7.87 -6.34
N VAL A 139 -19.16 -8.93 -5.81
CA VAL A 139 -20.45 -9.46 -6.30
C VAL A 139 -21.58 -9.28 -5.30
N LYS A 140 -21.27 -9.06 -4.02
CA LYS A 140 -22.23 -8.72 -2.96
C LYS A 140 -21.54 -7.84 -1.92
N SER A 141 -22.31 -7.01 -1.22
CA SER A 141 -21.78 -6.15 -0.16
C SER A 141 -21.00 -6.96 0.89
N LEU A 142 -19.89 -6.41 1.37
CA LEU A 142 -19.14 -6.99 2.49
C LEU A 142 -19.96 -6.83 3.78
N SER A 143 -19.99 -7.86 4.61
CA SER A 143 -20.63 -7.78 5.93
C SER A 143 -19.72 -7.04 6.92
N LEU A 144 -20.31 -6.46 7.95
CA LEU A 144 -19.54 -5.84 9.05
C LEU A 144 -18.59 -6.85 9.71
N GLU A 145 -19.05 -8.08 9.93
CA GLU A 145 -18.22 -9.16 10.47
C GLU A 145 -16.98 -9.40 9.59
N MET A 146 -17.13 -9.31 8.27
CA MET A 146 -16.01 -9.49 7.36
C MET A 146 -14.99 -8.36 7.45
N GLU A 147 -15.46 -7.12 7.50
CA GLU A 147 -14.59 -5.95 7.74
C GLU A 147 -13.81 -6.11 9.06
N GLN A 148 -14.47 -6.61 10.12
CA GLN A 148 -13.83 -6.87 11.40
C GLN A 148 -12.79 -7.99 11.34
N ILE A 149 -13.06 -9.08 10.62
CA ILE A 149 -12.10 -10.18 10.43
C ILE A 149 -10.86 -9.67 9.68
N GLN A 150 -11.05 -8.95 8.58
CA GLN A 150 -9.95 -8.39 7.80
C GLN A 150 -9.15 -7.38 8.62
N TYR A 151 -9.83 -6.47 9.33
CA TYR A 151 -9.17 -5.50 10.21
C TYR A 151 -8.29 -6.21 11.26
N ARG A 152 -8.82 -7.26 11.92
CA ARG A 152 -8.06 -8.04 12.90
C ARG A 152 -6.85 -8.73 12.29
N ALA A 153 -7.00 -9.34 11.10
CA ALA A 153 -5.92 -10.02 10.40
C ALA A 153 -4.80 -9.04 10.01
N THR A 154 -5.14 -7.90 9.41
CA THR A 154 -4.16 -6.88 9.00
C THR A 154 -3.49 -6.23 10.21
N ASN A 155 -4.23 -6.01 11.30
CA ASN A 155 -3.63 -5.48 12.53
C ASN A 155 -2.65 -6.48 13.17
N ARG A 156 -2.98 -7.78 13.18
CA ARG A 156 -2.07 -8.84 13.62
C ARG A 156 -0.80 -8.88 12.79
N ARG A 157 -0.92 -8.80 11.45
CA ARG A 157 0.24 -8.69 10.55
C ARG A 157 1.09 -7.46 10.88
N GLY A 158 0.46 -6.29 11.05
CA GLY A 158 1.16 -5.06 11.40
C GLY A 158 1.93 -5.15 12.72
N SER A 159 1.32 -5.75 13.76
CA SER A 159 1.99 -6.01 15.04
C SER A 159 3.16 -6.98 14.91
N PHE A 160 2.98 -8.07 14.15
CA PHE A 160 4.05 -9.02 13.86
C PHE A 160 5.24 -8.35 13.16
N ILE A 161 4.99 -7.58 12.10
CA ILE A 161 6.06 -6.91 11.36
C ILE A 161 6.78 -5.91 12.25
N LEU A 162 6.05 -5.06 13.00
CA LEU A 162 6.70 -4.10 13.90
C LEU A 162 7.57 -4.79 14.96
N ALA A 163 7.12 -5.92 15.52
CA ALA A 163 7.92 -6.70 16.47
C ALA A 163 9.16 -7.32 15.80
N ARG A 164 9.04 -7.86 14.58
CA ARG A 164 10.19 -8.34 13.79
C ARG A 164 11.20 -7.22 13.57
N GLU A 165 10.75 -6.06 13.09
CA GLU A 165 11.66 -4.94 12.81
C GLU A 165 12.33 -4.41 14.07
N ARG A 166 11.66 -4.43 15.24
CA ARG A 166 12.29 -4.10 16.52
C ARG A 166 13.37 -5.09 16.92
N ALA A 167 13.12 -6.39 16.77
CA ALA A 167 14.10 -7.44 17.06
C ALA A 167 15.34 -7.32 16.18
N MET A 168 15.13 -6.95 14.91
CA MET A 168 16.18 -6.84 13.90
C MET A 168 16.82 -5.44 13.86
N HIS A 169 16.34 -4.50 14.67
CA HIS A 169 16.82 -3.13 14.65
C HIS A 169 18.28 -3.06 15.08
N THR A 170 19.06 -2.36 14.26
CA THR A 170 20.40 -1.92 14.60
C THR A 170 20.39 -0.40 14.59
N PRO A 171 20.78 0.26 15.69
CA PRO A 171 20.87 1.72 15.74
C PRO A 171 21.77 2.25 14.64
N SER A 172 21.38 3.38 14.03
CA SER A 172 22.21 4.07 13.06
C SER A 172 23.54 4.49 13.67
N LYS A 173 24.60 4.48 12.86
CA LYS A 173 25.92 5.05 13.19
C LYS A 173 26.13 6.39 12.49
N ASN A 174 25.26 6.77 11.55
CA ASN A 174 25.34 8.04 10.83
C ASN A 174 24.73 9.17 11.69
N ALA A 175 25.57 10.13 12.10
CA ALA A 175 25.17 11.25 12.94
C ALA A 175 23.99 12.08 12.39
N LYS A 176 23.93 12.26 11.05
CA LYS A 176 22.83 13.01 10.43
C LYS A 176 21.52 12.24 10.46
N VAL A 177 21.57 10.92 10.26
CA VAL A 177 20.38 10.09 10.38
C VAL A 177 19.88 10.09 11.82
N ILE A 178 20.77 9.90 12.80
CA ILE A 178 20.43 9.97 14.23
C ILE A 178 19.73 11.30 14.57
N ALA A 179 20.24 12.43 14.07
CA ALA A 179 19.60 13.73 14.27
C ALA A 179 18.18 13.77 13.71
N ILE A 180 17.96 13.26 12.50
CA ILE A 180 16.63 13.16 11.88
C ILE A 180 15.72 12.23 12.69
N GLU A 181 16.21 11.08 13.15
CA GLU A 181 15.42 10.15 13.97
C GLU A 181 14.94 10.81 15.27
N ASN A 182 15.78 11.65 15.88
CA ASN A 182 15.42 12.40 17.08
C ASN A 182 14.38 13.48 16.78
N ILE A 183 14.51 14.21 15.67
CA ILE A 183 13.48 15.17 15.22
C ILE A 183 12.12 14.48 15.05
N LEU A 184 12.09 13.32 14.40
CA LEU A 184 10.87 12.53 14.21
C LEU A 184 10.24 12.09 15.54
N LYS A 185 11.05 11.74 16.55
CA LYS A 185 10.57 11.37 17.89
C LYS A 185 10.05 12.58 18.66
N GLU A 186 10.83 13.64 18.73
CA GLU A 186 10.59 14.80 19.59
C GLU A 186 9.50 15.73 19.04
N GLN A 187 9.55 16.04 17.74
CA GLN A 187 8.63 17.01 17.13
C GLN A 187 7.37 16.36 16.58
N TYR A 188 7.48 15.14 16.04
CA TYR A 188 6.38 14.46 15.36
C TYR A 188 5.80 13.28 16.15
N GLY A 189 6.32 13.01 17.36
CA GLY A 189 5.77 12.01 18.28
C GLY A 189 5.96 10.55 17.82
N CYS A 190 6.93 10.27 16.95
CA CYS A 190 7.25 8.91 16.56
C CYS A 190 7.76 8.11 17.78
N LYS A 191 7.20 6.91 17.98
CA LYS A 191 7.56 6.00 19.07
C LYS A 191 8.71 5.08 18.70
N PHE A 192 8.77 4.66 17.43
CA PHE A 192 9.85 3.84 16.92
C PHE A 192 10.27 4.35 15.54
N VAL A 193 11.55 4.69 15.43
CA VAL A 193 12.16 5.19 14.21
C VAL A 193 13.40 4.35 13.95
N SER A 194 13.51 3.82 12.74
CA SER A 194 14.66 3.03 12.29
C SER A 194 14.92 3.34 10.83
N LEU A 195 15.71 4.37 10.55
CA LEU A 195 16.06 4.82 9.20
C LEU A 195 17.38 4.21 8.68
N LYS A 196 18.06 3.42 9.53
CA LYS A 196 19.38 2.81 9.26
C LYS A 196 20.41 3.90 8.95
N ASP A 197 21.42 3.62 8.13
CA ASP A 197 22.43 4.62 7.75
C ASP A 197 22.11 5.34 6.42
N ASN A 198 20.87 5.29 5.96
CA ASN A 198 20.45 5.91 4.69
C ASN A 198 20.07 7.39 4.89
N GLU A 199 21.05 8.28 4.73
CA GLU A 199 20.87 9.74 4.88
C GLU A 199 19.86 10.33 3.89
N GLU A 200 19.92 9.92 2.61
CA GLU A 200 19.04 10.45 1.56
C GLU A 200 17.57 10.12 1.85
N LEU A 201 17.28 8.86 2.19
CA LEU A 201 15.95 8.44 2.56
C LEU A 201 15.48 9.12 3.86
N ALA A 202 16.38 9.30 4.84
CA ALA A 202 16.03 9.99 6.08
C ALA A 202 15.59 11.44 5.82
N GLN A 203 16.28 12.17 4.92
CA GLN A 203 15.87 13.52 4.53
C GLN A 203 14.50 13.54 3.84
N LYS A 204 14.24 12.59 2.92
CA LYS A 204 12.94 12.43 2.26
C LYS A 204 11.82 12.16 3.27
N VAL A 205 12.06 11.30 4.26
CA VAL A 205 11.12 11.01 5.35
C VAL A 205 10.82 12.27 6.15
N LEU A 206 11.84 13.03 6.55
CA LEU A 206 11.66 14.26 7.32
C LEU A 206 10.78 15.26 6.55
N LYS A 207 11.09 15.50 5.27
CA LYS A 207 10.32 16.40 4.40
C LYS A 207 8.86 15.97 4.23
N ALA A 208 8.61 14.65 4.14
CA ALA A 208 7.26 14.11 4.09
C ALA A 208 6.48 14.36 5.39
N TYR A 209 7.12 14.18 6.55
CA TYR A 209 6.54 14.47 7.86
C TYR A 209 6.24 15.97 8.04
N GLU A 210 7.17 16.84 7.68
CA GLU A 210 7.00 18.30 7.66
C GLU A 210 5.80 18.71 6.80
N THR A 211 5.74 18.17 5.58
CA THR A 211 4.66 18.47 4.62
C THR A 211 3.31 18.00 5.15
N ALA A 212 3.22 16.78 5.68
CA ALA A 212 1.99 16.25 6.26
C ALA A 212 1.53 17.09 7.46
N ALA A 213 2.42 17.36 8.41
CA ALA A 213 2.10 18.10 9.62
C ALA A 213 1.67 19.54 9.34
N LYS A 214 2.37 20.24 8.43
CA LYS A 214 2.00 21.61 8.00
C LYS A 214 0.58 21.68 7.41
N ASN A 215 0.11 20.59 6.80
CA ASN A 215 -1.21 20.48 6.21
C ASN A 215 -2.25 19.82 7.15
N GLY A 216 -1.95 19.72 8.46
CA GLY A 216 -2.86 19.16 9.46
C GLY A 216 -3.09 17.65 9.34
N VAL A 217 -2.27 16.94 8.58
CA VAL A 217 -2.35 15.48 8.47
C VAL A 217 -1.66 14.83 9.66
N LYS A 218 -2.36 13.89 10.29
CA LYS A 218 -1.80 13.10 11.38
C LYS A 218 -0.68 12.19 10.85
N THR A 219 0.51 12.35 11.41
CA THR A 219 1.68 11.56 11.05
C THR A 219 1.64 10.14 11.66
N PRO A 220 2.30 9.15 11.02
CA PRO A 220 2.42 7.79 11.55
C PRO A 220 3.26 7.75 12.83
N LYS A 221 2.95 6.79 13.70
CA LYS A 221 3.63 6.63 15.00
C LYS A 221 4.97 5.93 14.89
N ASN A 222 5.20 5.18 13.81
CA ASN A 222 6.47 4.51 13.58
C ASN A 222 6.86 4.65 12.11
N VAL A 223 8.16 4.78 11.85
CA VAL A 223 8.74 4.74 10.50
C VAL A 223 9.97 3.86 10.51
N VAL A 224 10.00 2.90 9.59
CA VAL A 224 11.01 1.85 9.58
C VAL A 224 11.45 1.56 8.15
N VAL A 225 12.76 1.56 7.94
CA VAL A 225 13.39 1.06 6.72
C VAL A 225 13.66 -0.43 6.90
N SER A 226 13.00 -1.29 6.14
CA SER A 226 13.05 -2.76 6.31
C SER A 226 13.91 -3.44 5.25
N ASP A 227 14.72 -4.43 5.66
CA ASP A 227 15.41 -5.35 4.72
C ASP A 227 14.54 -6.55 4.34
N CYS A 228 13.35 -6.65 4.93
CA CYS A 228 12.45 -7.78 4.76
C CYS A 228 11.27 -7.48 3.83
N MET A 229 11.26 -6.31 3.18
CA MET A 229 10.20 -5.81 2.33
C MET A 229 10.54 -5.95 0.83
N PHE A 230 9.51 -6.21 0.03
CA PHE A 230 9.59 -6.27 -1.44
C PHE A 230 9.05 -5.00 -2.14
N ALA A 231 8.05 -4.33 -1.56
CA ALA A 231 7.47 -3.11 -2.13
C ALA A 231 8.34 -1.88 -1.87
N GLU A 232 8.00 -0.73 -2.46
CA GLU A 232 8.68 0.57 -2.21
C GLU A 232 8.35 1.15 -0.83
N GLY A 233 7.12 0.90 -0.36
CA GLY A 233 6.60 1.31 0.93
C GLY A 233 5.32 0.57 1.30
N GLU A 234 4.93 0.63 2.58
CA GLU A 234 3.64 0.15 3.05
C GLU A 234 3.20 0.87 4.34
N ASN A 235 1.94 1.30 4.40
CA ASN A 235 1.27 1.75 5.63
C ASN A 235 0.53 0.61 6.34
N LEU A 236 1.04 0.21 7.50
CA LEU A 236 0.43 -0.82 8.33
C LEU A 236 -0.72 -0.28 9.19
N PHE A 237 -1.68 -1.15 9.52
CA PHE A 237 -2.87 -0.81 10.31
C PHE A 237 -2.56 -0.25 11.71
N ASN A 238 -1.43 -0.63 12.28
CA ASN A 238 -0.96 -0.14 13.59
C ASN A 238 -0.31 1.26 13.55
N GLY A 239 -0.30 1.93 12.39
CA GLY A 239 0.27 3.27 12.23
C GLY A 239 1.79 3.27 12.06
N THR A 240 2.34 2.16 11.56
CA THR A 240 3.73 2.05 11.12
C THR A 240 3.79 2.25 9.61
N ILE A 241 4.70 3.09 9.13
CA ILE A 241 5.12 3.05 7.73
C ILE A 241 6.39 2.22 7.62
N LEU A 242 6.41 1.33 6.65
CA LEU A 242 7.57 0.56 6.23
C LEU A 242 8.05 1.13 4.91
N LEU A 243 9.35 1.29 4.76
CA LEU A 243 9.97 1.79 3.55
C LEU A 243 11.07 0.82 3.12
N ASN A 244 11.25 0.69 1.81
CA ASN A 244 12.37 -0.04 1.27
C ASN A 244 13.67 0.78 1.44
N GLY A 245 14.76 0.12 1.85
CA GLY A 245 16.06 0.79 1.96
C GLY A 245 16.68 1.15 0.61
N SER A 246 16.28 0.43 -0.45
CA SER A 246 16.79 0.61 -1.81
C SER A 246 15.74 1.23 -2.73
N GLN A 247 15.07 2.31 -2.31
CA GLN A 247 14.15 3.05 -3.19
C GLN A 247 14.92 3.56 -4.42
N THR A 248 14.98 2.74 -5.46
CA THR A 248 15.55 3.14 -6.75
C THR A 248 14.51 4.01 -7.43
N GLY A 249 14.92 5.18 -7.91
CA GLY A 249 14.02 6.14 -8.55
C GLY A 249 13.05 5.44 -9.50
N SER A 250 11.76 5.51 -9.19
CA SER A 250 10.73 4.99 -10.08
C SER A 250 10.74 5.80 -11.37
N ARG A 251 10.39 5.16 -12.49
CA ARG A 251 10.32 5.86 -13.77
C ARG A 251 9.32 7.01 -13.71
N GLU A 252 9.58 8.05 -14.49
CA GLU A 252 8.64 9.17 -14.65
C GLU A 252 7.24 8.65 -15.01
N GLY A 253 6.22 9.19 -14.34
CA GLY A 253 4.82 8.79 -14.51
C GLY A 253 4.42 7.50 -13.79
N PHE A 254 5.33 6.83 -13.07
CA PHE A 254 4.96 5.69 -12.22
C PHE A 254 4.06 6.12 -11.06
N PHE A 255 4.44 7.22 -10.40
CA PHE A 255 3.68 7.92 -9.37
C PHE A 255 3.00 9.18 -9.93
N SER A 256 2.06 9.75 -9.18
CA SER A 256 1.29 10.94 -9.58
C SER A 256 2.06 12.26 -9.49
N THR A 257 3.25 12.24 -8.88
CA THR A 257 4.21 13.36 -8.85
C THR A 257 5.61 12.84 -9.10
N ASN A 258 6.52 13.70 -9.57
CA ASN A 258 7.94 13.39 -9.71
C ASN A 258 8.78 13.79 -8.48
N SER A 259 8.14 14.05 -7.35
CA SER A 259 8.84 14.51 -6.15
C SER A 259 9.67 13.40 -5.49
N ASP A 260 10.84 13.78 -5.00
CA ASP A 260 11.81 12.88 -4.38
C ASP A 260 11.35 12.28 -3.05
N PHE A 261 10.36 12.90 -2.40
CA PHE A 261 9.74 12.43 -1.17
C PHE A 261 8.31 11.90 -1.38
N HIS A 262 7.91 11.63 -2.63
CA HIS A 262 6.57 11.11 -2.96
C HIS A 262 6.24 9.86 -2.16
N VAL A 263 7.13 8.84 -2.16
CA VAL A 263 6.84 7.54 -1.53
C VAL A 263 6.62 7.69 -0.01
N PRO A 264 7.52 8.31 0.77
CA PRO A 264 7.25 8.53 2.19
C PRO A 264 5.96 9.33 2.45
N LEU A 265 5.64 10.34 1.64
CA LEU A 265 4.40 11.09 1.82
C LEU A 265 3.16 10.26 1.48
N HIS A 266 3.21 9.47 0.40
CA HIS A 266 2.16 8.52 0.01
C HIS A 266 1.85 7.55 1.14
N GLU A 267 2.88 6.97 1.76
CA GLU A 267 2.68 6.08 2.90
C GLU A 267 2.06 6.80 4.11
N ILE A 268 2.35 8.09 4.33
CA ILE A 268 1.65 8.88 5.35
C ILE A 268 0.17 9.10 4.96
N MET A 269 -0.10 9.40 3.69
CA MET A 269 -1.44 9.67 3.18
C MET A 269 -2.39 8.47 3.29
N HIS A 270 -1.88 7.24 3.32
CA HIS A 270 -2.71 6.06 3.63
C HIS A 270 -3.40 6.14 5.00
N GLY A 271 -2.87 6.96 5.92
CA GLY A 271 -3.49 7.24 7.22
C GLY A 271 -4.73 8.15 7.16
N THR A 272 -5.04 8.74 6.00
CA THR A 272 -6.10 9.75 5.84
C THR A 272 -7.42 9.20 5.34
N HIS A 273 -7.45 7.94 4.92
CA HIS A 273 -8.68 7.28 4.47
C HIS A 273 -9.08 6.12 5.40
N PRO A 274 -10.35 5.69 5.37
CA PRO A 274 -10.81 4.56 6.16
C PRO A 274 -10.06 3.28 5.78
N LYS A 275 -9.69 2.51 6.80
CA LYS A 275 -9.06 1.19 6.66
C LYS A 275 -10.11 0.09 6.49
N LEU A 276 -11.02 0.28 5.53
CA LEU A 276 -12.14 -0.61 5.22
C LEU A 276 -11.97 -1.24 3.84
N ALA A 277 -12.23 -2.53 3.74
CA ALA A 277 -12.17 -3.26 2.48
C ALA A 277 -13.22 -2.74 1.47
N SER A 278 -14.40 -2.36 1.97
CA SER A 278 -15.44 -1.71 1.18
C SER A 278 -14.98 -0.40 0.54
N PHE A 279 -14.11 0.35 1.22
CA PHE A 279 -13.49 1.56 0.66
C PHE A 279 -12.47 1.21 -0.41
N SER A 280 -11.54 0.28 -0.11
CA SER A 280 -10.51 -0.17 -1.06
C SER A 280 -11.10 -0.70 -2.37
N LEU A 281 -12.25 -1.38 -2.31
CA LEU A 281 -12.92 -2.00 -3.45
C LEU A 281 -14.03 -1.14 -4.07
N LYS A 282 -14.21 0.10 -3.61
CA LYS A 282 -15.25 1.01 -4.09
C LYS A 282 -15.14 1.20 -5.61
N LYS A 283 -16.25 1.08 -6.33
CA LYS A 283 -16.24 1.24 -7.79
C LYS A 283 -16.04 2.71 -8.17
N ILE A 284 -15.11 2.97 -9.11
CA ILE A 284 -14.95 4.28 -9.74
C ILE A 284 -15.96 4.42 -10.89
N PRO A 285 -16.76 5.50 -10.95
CA PRO A 285 -17.73 5.76 -12.02
C PRO A 285 -17.05 5.83 -13.38
N ALA A 286 -17.76 5.37 -14.43
CA ALA A 286 -17.21 5.33 -15.79
C ALA A 286 -16.67 6.69 -16.26
N ARG A 287 -17.36 7.79 -15.91
CA ARG A 287 -16.95 9.16 -16.27
C ARG A 287 -15.63 9.61 -15.65
N LEU A 288 -15.23 9.04 -14.50
CA LEU A 288 -13.98 9.38 -13.79
C LEU A 288 -12.88 8.33 -14.02
N LYS A 289 -13.19 7.26 -14.76
CA LYS A 289 -12.26 6.15 -14.97
C LYS A 289 -11.00 6.59 -15.71
N LYS A 290 -11.15 7.44 -16.72
CA LYS A 290 -10.02 8.00 -17.48
C LYS A 290 -9.06 8.77 -16.56
N VAL A 291 -9.60 9.59 -15.66
CA VAL A 291 -8.80 10.36 -14.67
C VAL A 291 -7.96 9.43 -13.79
N LYS A 292 -8.54 8.35 -13.28
CA LYS A 292 -7.80 7.33 -12.50
C LYS A 292 -6.64 6.72 -13.30
N GLU A 293 -6.90 6.39 -14.56
CA GLU A 293 -5.95 5.71 -15.46
C GLU A 293 -4.82 6.61 -15.93
N GLU A 294 -5.04 7.93 -15.98
CA GLU A 294 -4.05 8.95 -16.37
C GLU A 294 -3.31 9.57 -15.18
N LEU A 295 -3.80 9.38 -13.94
CA LEU A 295 -3.17 9.92 -12.73
C LEU A 295 -1.73 9.43 -12.53
N SER A 296 -1.52 8.12 -12.63
CA SER A 296 -0.20 7.48 -12.55
C SER A 296 -0.30 6.04 -13.05
N GLU A 297 0.82 5.45 -13.47
CA GLU A 297 0.84 4.03 -13.84
C GLU A 297 0.42 3.14 -12.66
N TYR A 298 0.86 3.49 -11.46
CA TYR A 298 0.48 2.78 -10.24
C TYR A 298 -1.03 2.85 -10.02
N SER A 299 -1.60 4.06 -10.00
CA SER A 299 -3.05 4.27 -9.83
C SER A 299 -3.85 3.51 -10.86
N LYS A 300 -3.42 3.43 -12.13
CA LYS A 300 -4.15 2.73 -13.20
C LYS A 300 -4.53 1.30 -12.83
N TYR A 301 -3.60 0.53 -12.27
CA TYR A 301 -3.81 -0.88 -11.92
C TYR A 301 -4.21 -1.10 -10.46
N ALA A 302 -4.07 -0.08 -9.63
CA ALA A 302 -4.36 -0.18 -8.21
C ALA A 302 -5.85 -0.13 -7.86
N GLN A 303 -6.15 -0.52 -6.63
CA GLN A 303 -7.47 -0.38 -6.01
C GLN A 303 -7.74 1.08 -5.60
N THR A 304 -8.96 1.36 -5.16
CA THR A 304 -9.42 2.74 -4.95
C THR A 304 -8.69 3.48 -3.84
N HIS A 305 -8.26 2.78 -2.80
CA HIS A 305 -7.51 3.40 -1.70
C HIS A 305 -6.16 3.96 -2.17
N GLU A 306 -5.46 3.27 -3.08
CA GLU A 306 -4.22 3.76 -3.69
C GLU A 306 -4.49 5.00 -4.55
N THR A 307 -5.53 4.98 -5.39
CA THR A 307 -5.91 6.17 -6.18
C THR A 307 -6.24 7.37 -5.28
N PHE A 308 -6.97 7.16 -4.17
CA PHE A 308 -7.23 8.23 -3.22
C PHE A 308 -5.94 8.76 -2.59
N THR A 309 -5.04 7.85 -2.21
CA THR A 309 -3.76 8.18 -1.60
C THR A 309 -2.88 8.97 -2.56
N GLU A 310 -2.74 8.53 -3.81
CA GLU A 310 -2.03 9.25 -4.87
C GLU A 310 -2.59 10.67 -5.07
N LEU A 311 -3.92 10.82 -5.16
CA LEU A 311 -4.55 12.13 -5.27
C LEU A 311 -4.25 12.99 -4.05
N ASN A 312 -4.30 12.43 -2.84
CA ASN A 312 -4.04 13.19 -1.63
C ASN A 312 -2.55 13.61 -1.54
N THR A 313 -1.63 12.73 -1.93
CA THR A 313 -0.19 13.02 -2.03
C THR A 313 0.04 14.14 -3.03
N LYS A 314 -0.46 14.01 -4.25
CA LYS A 314 -0.35 15.04 -5.29
C LYS A 314 -0.96 16.37 -4.86
N ARG A 315 -2.11 16.35 -4.19
CA ARG A 315 -2.76 17.55 -3.66
C ARG A 315 -1.84 18.37 -2.73
N LEU A 316 -1.01 17.71 -1.93
CA LEU A 316 -0.08 18.38 -1.01
C LEU A 316 1.23 18.84 -1.68
N ILE A 317 1.57 18.29 -2.83
CA ILE A 317 2.82 18.60 -3.55
C ILE A 317 2.56 19.58 -4.70
N ASP A 318 1.70 19.21 -5.66
CA ASP A 318 1.51 19.90 -6.94
C ASP A 318 0.11 20.50 -7.12
N SER A 319 -0.80 20.29 -6.15
CA SER A 319 -2.26 20.53 -6.29
C SER A 319 -2.95 19.59 -7.30
N LEU A 320 -4.28 19.59 -7.29
CA LEU A 320 -5.12 18.80 -8.21
C LEU A 320 -5.73 19.69 -9.29
N ASN A 321 -5.80 19.18 -10.51
CA ASN A 321 -6.64 19.79 -11.54
C ASN A 321 -8.14 19.54 -11.25
N LYS A 322 -9.04 20.16 -12.03
CA LYS A 322 -10.49 20.07 -11.79
C LYS A 322 -11.05 18.64 -11.87
N ASP A 323 -10.55 17.83 -12.78
CA ASP A 323 -11.03 16.45 -12.97
C ASP A 323 -10.48 15.51 -11.88
N GLU A 324 -9.22 15.71 -11.48
CA GLU A 324 -8.59 15.04 -10.34
C GLU A 324 -9.31 15.41 -9.04
N GLN A 325 -9.65 16.68 -8.84
CA GLN A 325 -10.42 17.15 -7.69
C GLN A 325 -11.82 16.50 -7.66
N ALA A 326 -12.50 16.41 -8.81
CA ALA A 326 -13.80 15.73 -8.88
C ALA A 326 -13.71 14.24 -8.53
N LEU A 327 -12.61 13.57 -8.90
CA LEU A 327 -12.34 12.19 -8.48
C LEU A 327 -12.03 12.12 -6.97
N PHE A 328 -11.20 13.02 -6.46
CA PHE A 328 -10.88 13.10 -5.03
C PHE A 328 -12.16 13.29 -4.20
N ASP A 329 -13.01 14.26 -4.55
CA ASP A 329 -14.27 14.53 -3.86
C ASP A 329 -15.19 13.31 -3.90
N TYR A 330 -15.32 12.63 -5.05
CA TYR A 330 -16.11 11.40 -5.13
C TYR A 330 -15.62 10.32 -4.16
N LEU A 331 -14.31 10.18 -4.02
CA LEU A 331 -13.70 9.19 -3.13
C LEU A 331 -13.83 9.60 -1.66
N ASN A 332 -13.67 10.88 -1.36
CA ASN A 332 -13.69 11.45 -0.02
C ASN A 332 -15.06 11.40 0.68
N ILE A 333 -16.17 11.21 -0.04
CA ILE A 333 -17.53 11.14 0.53
C ILE A 333 -17.71 10.06 1.63
N PHE A 334 -16.78 9.11 1.75
CA PHE A 334 -16.79 8.09 2.83
C PHE A 334 -15.58 8.15 3.76
N ALA A 335 -14.66 9.11 3.59
CA ALA A 335 -13.47 9.26 4.43
C ALA A 335 -13.76 10.12 5.66
#